data_AF-A0A7C5GZE2-F1
#
_entry.id   AF-A0A7C5GZE2-F1
#
_cell.length_a   1.000
_cell.length_b   1.000
_cell.length_c   1.000
_cell.angle_alpha   90.00
_cell.angle_beta   90.00
_cell.angle_gamma   90.00
#
_symmetry.space_group_name_H-M   'P 1'
#
loop_
_entity.id
_entity.type
_entity.pdbx_description
1 polymer ?
#
loop_
_entity_poly.entity_id
_entity_poly.type
_entity_poly.pdbx_seq_one_letter_code
_entity_poly.pdbx_strand_id
1 'polypeptide(L)'
;MSSFRLGEDEGRSARLQAMLKRRGFFFPSYDIYGGVAGLYDLGPMGSLMMDNMISIWKRRFVSGEGFLLLDSPSLAPEAVFANSGHLEKFSDHMT
;
A
#
# COMPACT_ATOMS: atom_id res chain seq x y z
N MET A 1 -21.12 11.25 -25.17
CA MET A 1 -20.13 11.97 -24.33
C MET A 1 -20.65 11.99 -22.91
N SER A 2 -20.26 11.01 -22.09
CA SER A 2 -20.70 10.92 -20.69
C SER A 2 -19.82 11.85 -19.85
N SER A 3 -20.43 12.90 -19.32
CA SER A 3 -19.83 13.77 -18.31
C SER A 3 -19.44 12.93 -17.08
N PHE A 4 -18.13 12.81 -16.83
CA PHE A 4 -17.60 12.17 -15.63
C PHE A 4 -17.85 13.12 -14.45
N ARG A 5 -18.79 12.76 -13.58
CA ARG A 5 -19.21 13.56 -12.43
C ARG A 5 -18.21 13.46 -11.28
N LEU A 6 -17.11 14.22 -11.37
CA LEU A 6 -16.07 14.30 -10.32
C LEU A 6 -16.64 14.64 -8.93
N GLY A 7 -17.68 15.47 -8.85
CA GLY A 7 -18.26 15.90 -7.57
C GLY A 7 -19.10 14.84 -6.81
N GLU A 8 -19.66 13.83 -7.48
CA GLU A 8 -20.38 12.73 -6.79
C GLU A 8 -19.39 11.69 -6.22
N ASP A 9 -18.21 11.56 -6.83
CA ASP A 9 -17.22 10.54 -6.49
C ASP A 9 -16.37 10.92 -5.25
N GLU A 10 -16.08 12.22 -5.04
CA GLU A 10 -15.41 12.70 -3.82
C GLU A 10 -16.21 12.37 -2.56
N GLY A 11 -17.53 12.63 -2.59
CA GLY A 11 -18.43 12.32 -1.47
C GLY A 11 -18.53 10.81 -1.22
N ARG A 12 -18.46 9.99 -2.28
CA ARG A 12 -18.45 8.52 -2.16
C ARG A 12 -17.15 8.00 -1.55
N SER A 13 -16.00 8.50 -2.02
CA SER A 13 -14.67 8.12 -1.52
C SER A 13 -14.53 8.48 -0.04
N ALA A 14 -14.91 9.69 0.35
CA ALA A 14 -14.87 10.13 1.76
C ALA A 14 -15.75 9.23 2.66
N ARG A 15 -16.95 8.87 2.20
CA ARG A 15 -17.84 7.94 2.93
C ARG A 15 -17.24 6.54 3.08
N LEU A 16 -16.59 6.03 2.04
CA LEU A 16 -15.90 4.74 2.07
C LEU A 16 -14.75 4.76 3.08
N GLN A 17 -13.89 5.78 3.03
CA GLN A 17 -12.78 5.94 3.96
C GLN A 17 -13.26 6.02 5.40
N ALA A 18 -14.31 6.81 5.68
CA ALA A 18 -14.90 6.91 7.01
C ALA A 18 -15.47 5.56 7.50
N MET A 19 -16.07 4.76 6.62
CA MET A 19 -16.53 3.42 6.95
C MET A 19 -15.37 2.46 7.25
N LEU A 20 -14.31 2.46 6.43
CA LEU A 20 -13.16 1.59 6.60
C LEU A 20 -12.39 1.89 7.89
N LYS A 21 -12.19 3.18 8.21
CA LYS A 21 -11.63 3.63 9.50
C LYS A 21 -12.48 3.14 10.67
N ARG A 22 -13.80 3.39 10.64
CA ARG A 22 -14.74 2.95 11.71
C ARG A 22 -14.77 1.43 11.91
N ARG A 23 -14.51 0.66 10.85
CA ARG A 23 -14.50 -0.82 10.88
C ARG A 23 -13.11 -1.42 11.15
N GLY A 24 -12.11 -0.59 11.45
CA GLY A 24 -10.78 -1.08 11.81
C GLY A 24 -9.98 -1.68 10.66
N PHE A 25 -10.13 -1.14 9.44
CA PHE A 25 -9.31 -1.54 8.30
C PHE A 25 -7.96 -0.82 8.31
N PHE A 26 -7.94 0.50 8.35
CA PHE A 26 -6.70 1.27 8.42
C PHE A 26 -6.91 2.61 9.12
N PHE A 27 -5.83 3.18 9.63
CA PHE A 27 -5.79 4.47 10.32
C PHE A 27 -4.56 5.28 9.85
N PRO A 28 -4.60 6.62 9.82
CA PRO A 28 -3.39 7.41 9.61
C PRO A 28 -2.35 7.06 10.70
N SER A 29 -1.10 6.81 10.31
CA SER A 29 -0.06 6.51 11.30
C SER A 29 0.26 7.74 12.13
N TYR A 30 0.52 7.54 13.42
CA TYR A 30 0.87 8.61 14.37
C TYR A 30 -0.20 9.70 14.53
N ASP A 31 -1.48 9.36 14.30
CA ASP A 31 -2.61 10.31 14.28
C ASP A 31 -2.69 11.19 15.55
N ILE A 32 -2.46 10.60 16.73
CA ILE A 32 -2.48 11.33 18.01
C ILE A 32 -1.33 12.34 18.18
N TYR A 33 -0.34 12.30 17.28
CA TYR A 33 0.81 13.21 17.23
C TYR A 33 0.73 14.17 16.02
N GLY A 34 -0.41 14.24 15.32
CA GLY A 34 -0.60 15.08 14.13
C GLY A 34 -0.49 14.35 12.80
N GLY A 35 -0.16 13.06 12.83
CA GLY A 35 -0.10 12.20 11.65
C GLY A 35 1.11 12.46 10.74
N VAL A 36 1.40 11.49 9.87
CA VAL A 36 2.40 11.64 8.80
C VAL A 36 1.75 11.28 7.47
N ALA A 37 1.70 12.25 6.54
CA ALA A 37 1.12 12.03 5.23
C ALA A 37 1.83 10.88 4.49
N GLY A 38 1.04 9.99 3.89
CA GLY A 38 1.54 8.81 3.18
C GLY A 38 1.77 7.56 4.05
N LEU A 39 1.67 7.66 5.38
CA LEU A 39 1.82 6.51 6.29
C LEU A 39 0.48 6.09 6.90
N TYR A 40 0.23 4.78 6.94
CA TYR A 40 -1.00 4.20 7.49
C TYR A 40 -0.73 2.93 8.29
N ASP A 41 -1.46 2.78 9.40
CA ASP A 41 -1.46 1.59 10.23
C ASP A 41 -2.64 0.69 9.84
N LEU A 42 -2.39 -0.60 9.62
CA LEU A 42 -3.46 -1.56 9.38
C LEU A 42 -4.12 -1.95 10.71
N GLY A 43 -5.43 -1.76 10.79
CA GLY A 43 -6.21 -2.20 11.95
C GLY A 43 -6.45 -3.72 11.95
N PRO A 44 -7.21 -4.27 12.92
CA PRO A 44 -7.43 -5.71 13.03
C PRO A 44 -8.02 -6.34 11.76
N MET A 45 -9.03 -5.69 11.16
CA MET A 45 -9.66 -6.20 9.94
C MET A 45 -8.76 -6.00 8.71
N GLY A 46 -7.99 -4.92 8.66
CA GLY A 46 -7.06 -4.65 7.55
C GLY A 46 -5.89 -5.62 7.54
N SER A 47 -5.34 -5.94 8.70
CA SER A 47 -4.25 -6.91 8.85
C SER A 47 -4.70 -8.30 8.40
N LEU A 48 -5.85 -8.78 8.88
CA LEU A 48 -6.42 -10.06 8.44
C LEU A 48 -6.72 -10.08 6.93
N MET A 49 -7.22 -8.97 6.39
CA MET A 49 -7.47 -8.86 4.94
C MET A 49 -6.16 -8.93 4.15
N MET A 50 -5.12 -8.22 4.58
CA MET A 50 -3.79 -8.26 3.96
C MET A 50 -3.20 -9.67 3.98
N ASP A 51 -3.28 -10.37 5.13
CA ASP A 51 -2.81 -11.75 5.26
C ASP A 51 -3.55 -12.70 4.31
N ASN A 52 -4.88 -12.54 4.19
CA ASN A 52 -5.70 -13.32 3.26
C ASN A 52 -5.30 -13.04 1.79
N MET A 53 -5.08 -11.77 1.43
CA MET A 53 -4.66 -11.39 0.08
C MET A 53 -3.29 -12.02 -0.26
N ILE A 54 -2.31 -11.89 0.64
CA ILE A 54 -0.97 -12.49 0.47
C ILE A 54 -1.08 -14.01 0.37
N SER A 55 -1.90 -14.65 1.20
CA SER A 55 -2.10 -16.10 1.19
C SER A 55 -2.70 -16.61 -0.12
N ILE A 56 -3.69 -15.88 -0.68
CA ILE A 56 -4.28 -16.19 -1.98
C ILE A 56 -3.22 -16.05 -3.09
N TRP A 57 -2.43 -14.99 -3.05
CA TRP A 57 -1.36 -14.76 -4.03
C TRP A 57 -0.30 -15.87 -3.97
N LYS A 58 0.19 -16.22 -2.78
CA LYS A 58 1.17 -17.30 -2.58
C LYS A 58 0.62 -18.63 -3.08
N ARG A 59 -0.64 -18.96 -2.75
CA ARG A 59 -1.28 -20.18 -3.25
C ARG A 59 -1.31 -20.22 -4.78
N ARG A 60 -1.61 -19.10 -5.44
CA ARG A 60 -1.72 -19.03 -6.90
C ARG A 60 -0.36 -19.19 -7.59
N PHE A 61 0.67 -18.49 -7.13
CA PHE A 61 1.94 -18.36 -7.85
C PHE A 61 3.06 -19.23 -7.29
N VAL A 62 3.20 -19.31 -5.97
CA VAL A 62 4.23 -20.14 -5.33
C VAL A 62 3.82 -21.60 -5.42
N SER A 63 2.67 -21.98 -4.83
CA SER A 63 2.21 -23.37 -4.83
C SER A 63 1.64 -23.80 -6.19
N GLY A 64 0.93 -22.90 -6.88
CA GLY A 64 0.23 -23.22 -8.13
C GLY A 64 1.12 -23.25 -9.38
N GLU A 65 2.10 -22.36 -9.48
CA GLU A 65 3.01 -22.27 -10.65
C GLU A 65 4.46 -22.70 -10.31
N GLY A 66 4.74 -23.03 -9.04
CA GLY A 66 6.05 -23.52 -8.60
C GLY A 66 7.13 -22.44 -8.42
N PHE A 67 6.74 -21.17 -8.25
CA PHE A 67 7.73 -20.09 -8.03
C PHE A 67 8.40 -20.21 -6.66
N LEU A 68 9.67 -19.81 -6.58
CA LEU A 68 10.43 -19.78 -5.32
C LEU A 68 10.07 -18.53 -4.52
N LEU A 69 9.66 -18.72 -3.27
CA LEU A 69 9.43 -17.63 -2.32
C LEU A 69 10.76 -17.22 -1.66
N LEU A 70 11.08 -15.93 -1.69
CA LEU A 70 12.26 -15.33 -1.06
C LEU A 70 11.82 -14.22 -0.10
N ASP A 71 12.57 -14.05 0.98
CA ASP A 71 12.44 -12.94 1.94
C ASP A 71 13.82 -12.34 2.20
N SER A 72 13.92 -11.02 2.11
CA SER A 72 15.18 -10.27 2.15
C SER A 72 15.06 -9.08 3.09
N PRO A 73 16.16 -8.63 3.73
CA PRO A 73 16.13 -7.44 4.57
C PRO A 73 15.68 -6.19 3.81
N SER A 74 14.95 -5.29 4.49
CA SER A 74 14.57 -3.99 3.92
C SER A 74 15.74 -3.02 3.77
N LEU A 75 16.82 -3.23 4.52
CA LEU A 75 18.05 -2.45 4.42
C LEU A 75 19.03 -3.13 3.47
N ALA A 76 19.56 -2.38 2.50
CA ALA A 76 20.53 -2.86 1.53
C ALA A 76 21.73 -1.90 1.41
N PRO A 77 22.94 -2.39 1.07
CA PRO A 77 24.09 -1.53 0.78
C PRO A 77 23.81 -0.60 -0.40
N GLU A 78 24.36 0.61 -0.37
CA GLU A 78 24.22 1.63 -1.42
C GLU A 78 24.52 1.09 -2.83
N ALA A 79 25.54 0.24 -2.96
CA ALA A 79 25.93 -0.37 -4.22
C ALA A 79 24.79 -1.13 -4.92
N VAL A 80 23.81 -1.67 -4.18
CA VAL A 80 22.63 -2.33 -4.76
C VAL A 80 21.76 -1.32 -5.50
N PHE A 81 21.53 -0.15 -4.92
CA PHE A 81 20.72 0.92 -5.51
C PHE A 81 21.45 1.64 -6.65
N ALA A 82 22.77 1.78 -6.55
CA ALA A 82 23.59 2.33 -7.63
C ALA A 82 23.55 1.44 -8.88
N ASN A 83 23.86 0.14 -8.72
CA ASN A 83 23.95 -0.78 -9.85
C ASN A 83 22.58 -1.12 -10.47
N SER A 84 21.48 -0.97 -9.73
CA SER A 84 20.13 -1.11 -10.27
C SER A 84 19.59 0.19 -10.92
N GLY A 85 20.34 1.30 -10.85
CA GLY A 85 19.98 2.59 -11.43
C GLY A 85 18.98 3.42 -10.61
N HIS A 86 18.64 3.01 -9.40
CA HIS A 86 17.68 3.73 -8.55
C HIS A 86 18.20 5.11 -8.13
N LEU A 87 19.51 5.27 -7.92
CA LEU A 87 20.10 6.54 -7.51
C LEU A 87 19.93 7.67 -8.54
N GLU A 88 19.81 7.32 -9.82
CA GLU A 88 19.69 8.30 -10.92
C GLU A 88 18.25 8.49 -11.40
N LYS A 89 17.42 7.44 -11.31
CA LYS A 89 16.13 7.37 -12.01
C LYS A 89 14.91 7.36 -11.10
N PHE A 90 15.08 7.06 -9.81
CA PHE A 90 13.96 7.04 -8.85
C PHE A 90 13.72 8.44 -8.26
N SER A 91 13.40 9.40 -9.14
CA SER A 91 13.09 10.78 -8.76
C SER A 91 11.94 11.31 -9.60
N ASP A 92 10.83 11.65 -8.95
CA ASP A 92 9.77 12.43 -9.57
C ASP A 92 10.16 13.91 -9.59
N HIS A 93 9.83 14.62 -10.68
CA HIS A 93 10.14 16.04 -10.80
C HIS A 93 9.36 16.85 -9.76
N MET A 94 10.09 17.54 -8.87
CA MET A 94 9.50 18.50 -7.94
C MET A 94 9.78 19.91 -8.44
N THR A 95 8.74 20.57 -8.96
CA THR A 95 8.70 22.02 -9.23
C THR A 95 8.56 22.83 -7.96
#